data_AF-X1DM69-F1
#
_entry.id   AF-X1DM69-F1
#
_cell.length_a   1.000
_cell.length_b   1.000
_cell.length_c   1.000
_cell.angle_alpha   90.00
_cell.angle_beta   90.00
_cell.angle_gamma   90.00
#
_symmetry.space_group_name_H-M   'P 1'
#
loop_
_entity.id
_entity.type
_entity.pdbx_description
1 polymer ?
#
loop_
_entity_poly.entity_id
_entity_poly.type
_entity_poly.pdbx_seq_one_letter_code
_entity_poly.pdbx_strand_id
1 'polypeptide(L)'
;WPITGKYVAGFQALNEKVQGTLEILQGGEVIKALKKEDNSLYYPEGYWGESAIFYQGEEAHAYFEKFTQAIEKYYEQISEFYTAQTEYQKNINEFLEEIKERRDKGEEFTIEEIEERMPREPKQPTPPIFYVTPPKKDYIIKLPLGRYKIRIRAEDGTIVQDSEKNLVLFTSRRTGGTGYEIIPGNRWTRREACDDPSWLIYAAGKNTLYFSPFIQDEYNELYYNKLLDPQNPGREEKWRWVHIQAIKDVTLLFLKGKETLQRIVRVPYYVKQSRALN
;
A
#
# COMPACT_ATOMS: atom_id res chain seq x y z
N TRP A 1 -13.62 22.03 13.79
CA TRP A 1 -14.82 21.83 12.95
C TRP A 1 -15.96 21.36 13.86
N PRO A 2 -17.11 22.07 13.94
CA PRO A 2 -18.12 21.82 14.97
C PRO A 2 -18.77 20.43 14.93
N ILE A 3 -18.88 19.81 13.75
CA ILE A 3 -19.55 18.51 13.57
C ILE A 3 -18.71 17.35 14.13
N THR A 4 -17.39 17.41 13.97
CA THR A 4 -16.48 16.33 14.40
C THR A 4 -15.75 16.63 15.70
N GLY A 5 -15.82 17.85 16.21
CA GLY A 5 -15.04 18.31 17.35
C GLY A 5 -13.52 18.36 17.10
N LYS A 6 -13.06 18.04 15.88
CA LYS A 6 -11.64 18.00 15.52
C LYS A 6 -11.15 19.36 15.02
N TYR A 7 -9.93 19.71 15.38
CA TYR A 7 -9.20 20.79 14.71
C TYR A 7 -8.65 20.25 13.38
N VAL A 8 -8.97 20.94 12.29
CA VAL A 8 -8.47 20.59 10.96
C VAL A 8 -7.76 21.83 10.44
N ALA A 9 -6.54 21.66 9.93
CA ALA A 9 -5.80 22.76 9.33
C ALA A 9 -6.53 23.23 8.06
N GLY A 10 -6.75 24.53 7.94
CA GLY A 10 -7.27 25.15 6.74
C GLY A 10 -6.19 25.22 5.66
N PHE A 11 -5.78 24.07 5.12
CA PHE A 11 -4.74 24.01 4.08
C PHE A 11 -5.10 24.77 2.80
N GLN A 12 -6.38 25.09 2.57
CA GLN A 12 -6.82 25.97 1.50
C GLN A 12 -6.66 27.47 1.82
N ALA A 13 -6.54 27.84 3.10
CA ALA A 13 -6.42 29.22 3.56
C ALA A 13 -4.97 29.68 3.73
N LEU A 14 -4.08 28.79 4.19
CA LEU A 14 -2.65 29.08 4.31
C LEU A 14 -1.85 27.77 4.19
N ASN A 15 -1.04 27.66 3.14
CA ASN A 15 -0.17 26.51 2.88
C ASN A 15 1.26 26.96 2.56
N GLU A 16 1.79 27.86 3.39
CA GLU A 16 3.14 28.35 3.23
C GLU A 16 4.15 27.39 3.86
N LYS A 17 5.21 27.10 3.11
CA LYS A 17 6.31 26.30 3.63
C LYS A 17 7.17 27.15 4.56
N VAL A 18 7.15 26.82 5.84
CA VAL A 18 8.09 27.39 6.82
C VAL A 18 9.51 26.97 6.47
N GLN A 19 10.38 27.96 6.27
CA GLN A 19 11.82 27.76 6.06
C GLN A 19 12.55 27.80 7.41
N GLY A 20 13.73 27.19 7.45
CA GLY A 20 14.58 27.18 8.63
C GLY A 20 15.28 25.85 8.87
N THR A 21 15.80 25.72 10.09
CA THR A 21 16.45 24.52 10.60
C THR A 21 15.61 23.93 11.72
N LEU A 22 15.34 22.63 11.68
CA LEU A 22 14.68 21.92 12.76
C LEU A 22 15.69 21.65 13.87
N GLU A 23 15.55 22.31 15.01
CA GLU A 23 16.34 22.03 16.21
C GLU A 23 15.64 20.98 17.06
N ILE A 24 16.44 20.04 17.57
CA ILE A 24 16.02 18.99 18.49
C ILE A 24 16.75 19.24 19.80
N LEU A 25 15.98 19.30 20.88
CA LEU A 25 16.47 19.63 22.20
C LEU A 25 16.24 18.49 23.19
N GLN A 26 17.19 18.31 24.09
CA GLN A 26 17.10 17.41 25.24
C GLN A 26 17.69 18.14 26.46
N GLY A 27 16.94 18.17 27.57
CA GLY A 27 17.36 18.92 28.76
C GLY A 27 17.49 20.44 28.56
N GLY A 28 16.90 20.99 27.49
CA GLY A 28 17.01 22.42 27.14
C GLY A 28 18.17 22.77 26.20
N GLU A 29 19.07 21.82 25.93
CA GLU A 29 20.19 22.01 25.02
C GLU A 29 19.86 21.46 23.62
N VAL A 30 20.36 22.12 22.58
CA VAL A 30 20.22 21.64 21.19
C VAL A 30 21.18 20.49 20.97
N ILE A 31 20.65 19.27 20.80
CA ILE A 31 21.43 18.07 20.53
C ILE A 31 21.58 17.77 19.04
N LYS A 32 20.69 18.32 18.20
CA LYS A 32 20.73 18.16 16.74
C LYS A 32 20.07 19.34 16.04
N ALA A 33 20.62 19.72 14.90
CA ALA A 33 20.06 20.72 14.00
C ALA A 33 19.96 20.09 12.61
N LEU A 34 18.74 19.98 12.08
CA LEU A 34 18.46 19.29 10.82
C LEU A 34 18.04 20.27 9.73
N LYS A 35 18.65 20.12 8.56
CA LYS A 35 18.15 20.72 7.32
C LYS A 35 17.18 19.76 6.65
N LYS A 36 16.40 20.28 5.69
CA LYS A 36 15.54 19.42 4.87
C LYS A 36 16.40 18.64 3.88
N GLU A 37 16.07 17.37 3.69
CA GLU A 37 16.73 16.46 2.77
C GLU A 37 15.71 15.92 1.76
N ASP A 38 16.15 15.71 0.53
CA ASP A 38 15.33 15.09 -0.51
C ASP A 38 15.01 13.64 -0.09
N ASN A 39 13.75 13.26 -0.24
CA ASN A 39 13.29 11.91 0.06
C ASN A 39 12.15 11.49 -0.87
N SER A 40 12.00 10.19 -1.05
CA SER A 40 10.90 9.59 -1.81
C SER A 40 10.42 8.30 -1.15
N LEU A 41 9.16 7.96 -1.41
CA LEU A 41 8.56 6.69 -1.03
C LEU A 41 8.47 5.81 -2.26
N TYR A 42 9.07 4.63 -2.18
CA TYR A 42 8.98 3.57 -3.17
C TYR A 42 7.99 2.52 -2.71
N TYR A 43 7.03 2.18 -3.58
CA TYR A 43 6.00 1.20 -3.36
C TYR A 43 6.21 0.03 -4.34
N PRO A 44 6.83 -1.09 -3.90
CA PRO A 44 7.15 -2.20 -4.78
C PRO A 44 5.93 -2.85 -5.44
N GLU A 45 4.79 -2.86 -4.73
CA GLU A 45 3.53 -3.45 -5.16
C GLU A 45 2.54 -2.39 -5.71
N GLY A 46 3.04 -1.20 -6.02
CA GLY A 46 2.25 -0.07 -6.51
C GLY A 46 1.67 0.79 -5.40
N TYR A 47 1.02 1.89 -5.76
CA TYR A 47 0.58 2.94 -4.81
C TYR A 47 -0.30 2.43 -3.66
N TRP A 48 -1.10 1.38 -3.91
CA TRP A 48 -1.98 0.74 -2.94
C TRP A 48 -1.36 -0.50 -2.27
N GLY A 49 -0.07 -0.73 -2.47
CA GLY A 49 0.68 -1.78 -1.82
C GLY A 49 0.71 -1.61 -0.31
N GLU A 50 0.87 -2.73 0.41
CA GLU A 50 0.86 -2.75 1.88
C GLU A 50 2.14 -2.18 2.50
N SER A 51 3.21 -2.02 1.71
CA SER A 51 4.51 -1.55 2.18
C SER A 51 5.10 -0.46 1.29
N ALA A 52 5.82 0.46 1.94
CA ALA A 52 6.59 1.51 1.31
C ALA A 52 8.01 1.53 1.89
N ILE A 53 8.99 1.79 1.03
CA ILE A 53 10.41 1.95 1.38
C ILE A 53 10.75 3.43 1.28
N PHE A 54 11.40 3.97 2.30
CA PHE A 54 11.81 5.37 2.36
C PHE A 54 13.26 5.51 1.87
N TYR A 55 13.46 6.26 0.78
CA TYR A 55 14.77 6.60 0.24
C TYR A 55 15.11 8.07 0.51
N GLN A 56 16.40 8.36 0.60
CA GLN A 56 16.94 9.69 0.94
C GLN A 56 18.01 10.12 -0.07
N GLY A 57 18.17 11.42 -0.26
CA GLY A 57 19.24 12.00 -1.07
C GLY A 57 19.28 11.43 -2.50
N GLU A 58 20.47 11.00 -2.93
CA GLU A 58 20.68 10.47 -4.29
C GLU A 58 19.85 9.22 -4.58
N GLU A 59 19.63 8.34 -3.59
CA GLU A 59 18.78 7.15 -3.78
C GLU A 59 17.33 7.54 -4.09
N ALA A 60 16.84 8.60 -3.46
CA ALA A 60 15.48 9.08 -3.71
C ALA A 60 15.28 9.52 -5.16
N HIS A 61 16.28 10.22 -5.72
CA HIS A 61 16.30 10.65 -7.12
C HIS A 61 16.47 9.47 -8.07
N ALA A 62 17.41 8.57 -7.78
CA ALA A 62 17.68 7.40 -8.62
C ALA A 62 16.44 6.48 -8.76
N TYR A 63 15.71 6.23 -7.67
CA TYR A 63 14.48 5.43 -7.75
C TYR A 63 13.35 6.15 -8.49
N PHE A 64 13.25 7.48 -8.36
CA PHE A 64 12.26 8.25 -9.09
C PHE A 64 12.56 8.31 -10.59
N GLU A 65 13.84 8.44 -10.97
CA GLU A 65 14.28 8.35 -12.35
C GLU A 65 13.98 6.96 -12.93
N LYS A 66 14.29 5.88 -12.21
CA LYS A 66 13.95 4.52 -12.60
C LYS A 66 12.45 4.34 -12.84
N PHE A 67 11.60 4.93 -12.00
CA PHE A 67 10.15 4.91 -12.20
C PHE A 67 9.73 5.67 -13.45
N THR A 68 10.30 6.87 -13.66
CA THR A 68 9.99 7.72 -14.82
C THR A 68 10.36 7.01 -16.12
N GLN A 69 11.56 6.44 -16.21
CA GLN A 69 12.02 5.66 -17.36
C GLN A 69 11.14 4.43 -17.63
N ALA A 70 10.67 3.74 -16.58
CA ALA A 70 9.78 2.59 -16.74
C ALA A 70 8.41 3.00 -17.30
N ILE A 71 7.90 4.16 -16.91
CA ILE A 71 6.65 4.73 -17.42
C ILE A 71 6.81 5.20 -18.87
N GLU A 72 7.90 5.89 -19.20
CA GLU A 72 8.21 6.31 -20.56
C GLU A 72 8.28 5.11 -21.51
N LYS A 73 9.05 4.08 -21.14
CA LYS A 73 9.15 2.83 -21.89
C LYS A 73 7.79 2.14 -22.08
N TYR A 74 6.94 2.16 -21.05
CA TYR A 74 5.58 1.60 -21.18
C TYR A 74 4.74 2.37 -22.21
N TYR A 75 4.83 3.71 -22.22
CA TYR A 75 4.13 4.52 -23.22
C TYR A 75 4.64 4.29 -24.65
N GLU A 76 5.94 4.08 -24.82
CA GLU A 76 6.52 3.67 -26.11
C GLU A 76 5.91 2.33 -26.58
N GLN A 77 5.89 1.33 -25.71
CA GLN A 77 5.30 0.02 -26.01
C GLN A 77 3.80 0.12 -26.32
N ILE A 78 3.07 1.01 -25.64
CA ILE A 78 1.65 1.25 -25.90
C ILE A 78 1.44 1.88 -27.28
N SER A 79 2.30 2.82 -27.68
CA SER A 79 2.27 3.41 -29.02
C SER A 79 2.51 2.36 -30.11
N GLU A 80 3.51 1.49 -29.92
CA GLU A 80 3.79 0.35 -30.79
C GLU A 80 2.60 -0.62 -30.86
N PHE A 81 1.98 -0.93 -29.71
CA PHE A 81 0.80 -1.78 -29.63
C PHE A 81 -0.37 -1.22 -30.44
N TYR A 82 -0.68 0.08 -30.33
CA TYR A 82 -1.77 0.68 -31.10
C TYR A 82 -1.50 0.66 -32.61
N THR A 83 -0.24 0.84 -33.01
CA THR A 83 0.17 0.70 -34.41
C THR A 83 -0.05 -0.73 -34.90
N ALA A 84 0.45 -1.72 -34.15
CA ALA A 84 0.27 -3.14 -34.45
C ALA A 84 -1.22 -3.56 -34.42
N GLN A 85 -2.04 -2.97 -33.56
CA GLN A 85 -3.47 -3.23 -33.48
C GLN A 85 -4.22 -2.72 -34.71
N THR A 86 -3.79 -1.58 -35.24
CA THR A 86 -4.32 -1.03 -36.50
C THR A 86 -3.97 -1.95 -37.68
N GLU A 87 -2.72 -2.40 -37.77
CA GLU A 87 -2.27 -3.34 -38.79
C GLU A 87 -2.97 -4.70 -38.67
N TYR A 88 -3.12 -5.22 -37.45
CA TYR A 88 -3.86 -6.44 -37.17
C TYR A 88 -5.31 -6.33 -37.65
N GLN A 89 -6.00 -5.22 -37.34
CA GLN A 89 -7.39 -5.02 -37.77
C GLN A 89 -7.53 -4.96 -39.29
N LYS A 90 -6.54 -4.39 -39.99
CA LYS A 90 -6.49 -4.41 -41.45
C LYS A 90 -6.29 -5.85 -41.97
N ASN A 91 -5.27 -6.54 -41.47
CA ASN A 91 -4.90 -7.87 -41.92
C ASN A 91 -5.99 -8.90 -41.65
N ILE A 92 -6.69 -8.81 -40.50
CA ILE A 92 -7.80 -9.72 -40.18
C ILE A 92 -9.00 -9.47 -41.09
N ASN A 93 -9.29 -8.22 -41.44
CA ASN A 93 -10.36 -7.89 -42.39
C ASN A 93 -10.04 -8.45 -43.78
N GLU A 94 -8.82 -8.21 -44.28
CA GLU A 94 -8.35 -8.74 -45.58
C GLU A 94 -8.36 -10.28 -45.60
N PHE A 95 -7.90 -10.92 -44.52
CA PHE A 95 -7.95 -12.38 -44.37
C PHE A 95 -9.39 -12.93 -44.40
N LEU A 96 -10.32 -12.29 -43.68
CA LEU A 96 -11.72 -12.70 -43.63
C LEU A 96 -12.40 -12.52 -45.00
N GLU A 97 -12.09 -11.45 -45.74
CA GLU A 97 -12.56 -11.24 -47.11
C GLU A 97 -12.01 -12.30 -48.06
N GLU A 98 -10.70 -12.61 -48.02
CA GLU A 98 -10.09 -13.65 -48.86
C GLU A 98 -10.74 -15.03 -48.62
N ILE A 99 -10.88 -15.42 -47.35
CA ILE A 99 -11.50 -16.71 -46.99
C ILE A 99 -12.96 -16.77 -47.47
N LYS A 100 -13.70 -15.66 -47.34
CA LYS A 100 -15.08 -15.59 -47.83
C LYS A 100 -15.16 -15.79 -49.34
N GLU A 101 -14.33 -15.08 -50.12
CA GLU A 101 -14.32 -15.21 -51.58
C GLU A 101 -13.96 -16.63 -52.05
N ARG A 102 -12.99 -17.27 -51.38
CA ARG A 102 -12.56 -18.64 -51.72
C ARG A 102 -13.63 -19.67 -51.37
N ARG A 103 -14.32 -19.49 -50.25
CA ARG A 103 -15.47 -20.31 -49.86
C ARG A 103 -16.64 -20.14 -50.84
N ASP A 104 -16.91 -18.93 -51.32
CA ASP A 104 -17.95 -18.67 -52.34
C ASP A 104 -17.61 -19.35 -53.69
N LYS A 105 -16.32 -19.60 -53.98
CA LYS A 105 -15.84 -20.38 -55.13
C LYS A 105 -15.83 -21.90 -54.91
N GLY A 106 -16.27 -22.37 -53.73
CA GLY A 106 -16.40 -23.78 -53.40
C GLY A 106 -15.15 -24.43 -52.79
N GLU A 107 -14.15 -23.67 -52.36
CA GLU A 107 -13.03 -24.22 -51.58
C GLU A 107 -13.45 -24.52 -50.13
N GLU A 108 -13.03 -25.69 -49.63
CA GLU A 108 -13.16 -26.08 -48.23
C GLU A 108 -11.82 -25.88 -47.50
N PHE A 109 -11.88 -25.40 -46.26
CA PHE A 109 -10.72 -25.19 -45.40
C PHE A 109 -10.87 -26.03 -44.14
N THR A 110 -9.76 -26.58 -43.64
CA THR A 110 -9.75 -27.15 -42.29
C THR A 110 -9.61 -26.06 -41.23
N ILE A 111 -9.91 -26.40 -39.98
CA ILE A 111 -9.77 -25.45 -38.85
C ILE A 111 -8.30 -25.10 -38.66
N GLU A 112 -7.41 -26.08 -38.81
CA GLU A 112 -5.97 -25.93 -38.64
C GLU A 112 -5.37 -24.97 -39.69
N GLU A 113 -5.82 -25.04 -40.93
CA GLU A 113 -5.38 -24.15 -42.03
C GLU A 113 -5.79 -22.69 -41.79
N ILE A 114 -6.98 -22.48 -41.23
CA ILE A 114 -7.47 -21.14 -40.87
C ILE A 114 -6.66 -20.59 -39.70
N GLU A 115 -6.44 -21.39 -38.65
CA GLU A 115 -5.66 -20.97 -37.48
C GLU A 115 -4.21 -20.63 -37.80
N GLU A 116 -3.55 -21.38 -38.70
CA GLU A 116 -2.16 -21.12 -39.09
C GLU A 116 -2.01 -19.78 -39.84
N ARG A 117 -2.98 -19.44 -40.69
CA ARG A 117 -2.97 -18.23 -41.50
C ARG A 117 -3.59 -17.02 -40.81
N MET A 118 -4.33 -17.23 -39.74
CA MET A 118 -5.00 -16.16 -39.00
C MET A 118 -3.97 -15.16 -38.47
N PRO A 119 -4.10 -13.86 -38.78
CA PRO A 119 -3.30 -12.82 -38.16
C PRO A 119 -3.35 -12.95 -36.63
N ARG A 120 -2.21 -12.75 -35.96
CA ARG A 120 -2.12 -12.83 -34.50
C ARG A 120 -2.43 -11.48 -33.88
N GLU A 121 -3.35 -11.48 -32.93
CA GLU A 121 -3.67 -10.27 -32.17
C GLU A 121 -2.42 -9.81 -31.39
N PRO A 122 -2.05 -8.52 -31.47
CA PRO A 122 -0.96 -7.99 -30.68
C PRO A 122 -1.29 -8.07 -29.19
N LYS A 123 -0.28 -8.32 -28.35
CA LYS A 123 -0.47 -8.40 -26.90
C LYS A 123 -0.34 -7.01 -26.29
N GLN A 124 -1.33 -6.63 -25.49
CA GLN A 124 -1.26 -5.36 -24.76
C GLN A 124 -0.08 -5.38 -23.76
N PRO A 125 0.78 -4.35 -23.77
CA PRO A 125 1.84 -4.19 -22.79
C PRO A 125 1.29 -4.09 -21.37
N THR A 126 2.00 -4.67 -20.40
CA THR A 126 1.65 -4.57 -18.99
C THR A 126 2.33 -3.34 -18.38
N PRO A 127 1.61 -2.48 -17.63
CA PRO A 127 2.22 -1.33 -16.97
C PRO A 127 3.19 -1.76 -15.87
N PRO A 128 4.17 -0.92 -15.50
CA PRO A 128 5.00 -1.17 -14.33
C PRO A 128 4.13 -1.22 -13.06
N ILE A 129 4.33 -2.26 -12.26
CA ILE A 129 3.52 -2.50 -11.04
C ILE A 129 3.94 -1.54 -9.91
N PHE A 130 5.23 -1.20 -9.83
CA PHE A 130 5.76 -0.38 -8.75
C PHE A 130 5.51 1.11 -8.96
N TYR A 131 5.53 1.89 -7.87
CA TYR A 131 5.33 3.32 -7.89
C TYR A 131 6.37 4.04 -7.03
N VAL A 132 6.82 5.23 -7.45
CA VAL A 132 7.73 6.07 -6.66
C VAL A 132 7.15 7.48 -6.60
N THR A 133 7.05 8.06 -5.40
CA THR A 133 6.64 9.46 -5.26
C THR A 133 7.75 10.40 -5.74
N PRO A 134 7.43 11.53 -6.38
CA PRO A 134 8.41 12.57 -6.67
C PRO A 134 9.21 12.98 -5.41
N PRO A 135 10.53 13.21 -5.53
CA PRO A 135 11.34 13.65 -4.41
C PRO A 135 10.80 14.94 -3.79
N LYS A 136 10.76 14.97 -2.46
CA LYS A 136 10.35 16.14 -1.67
C LYS A 136 11.35 16.40 -0.55
N LYS A 137 11.38 17.64 -0.06
CA LYS A 137 12.28 18.09 1.02
C LYS A 137 11.59 18.07 2.37
N ASP A 138 12.02 17.19 3.26
CA ASP A 138 11.52 17.08 4.63
C ASP A 138 12.66 16.97 5.65
N TYR A 139 12.34 17.22 6.93
CA TYR A 139 13.28 16.95 8.01
C TYR A 139 13.24 15.47 8.40
N ILE A 140 14.39 14.80 8.37
CA ILE A 140 14.50 13.37 8.65
C ILE A 140 14.99 13.15 10.08
N ILE A 141 14.07 12.71 10.95
CA ILE A 141 14.36 12.50 12.37
C ILE A 141 14.76 11.04 12.59
N LYS A 142 16.01 10.83 12.98
CA LYS A 142 16.53 9.55 13.48
C LYS A 142 17.17 9.79 14.84
N LEU A 143 16.50 9.36 15.90
CA LEU A 143 16.89 9.54 17.28
C LEU A 143 16.66 8.25 18.08
N PRO A 144 17.36 8.05 19.20
CA PRO A 144 17.00 7.04 20.19
C PRO A 144 15.59 7.26 20.77
N LEU A 145 15.07 6.24 21.43
CA LEU A 145 13.83 6.34 22.19
C LEU A 145 13.98 7.38 23.31
N GLY A 146 12.94 8.16 23.56
CA GLY A 146 12.99 9.19 24.58
C GLY A 146 12.01 10.34 24.34
N ARG A 147 12.11 11.34 25.21
CA ARG A 147 11.33 12.58 25.14
C ARG A 147 12.26 13.73 24.76
N TYR A 148 11.85 14.47 23.75
CA TYR A 148 12.58 15.59 23.18
C TYR A 148 11.65 16.79 23.04
N LYS A 149 12.25 17.97 22.87
CA LYS A 149 11.54 19.12 22.31
C LYS A 149 12.07 19.37 20.90
N ILE A 150 11.21 19.86 20.02
CA ILE A 150 11.59 20.32 18.69
C ILE A 150 11.10 21.74 18.48
N ARG A 151 11.83 22.53 17.68
CA ARG A 151 11.43 23.88 17.24
C ARG A 151 12.07 24.21 15.90
N ILE A 152 11.51 25.16 15.18
CA ILE A 152 12.12 25.67 13.94
C ILE A 152 12.85 26.97 14.24
N ARG A 153 14.13 27.04 13.88
CA ARG A 153 14.90 28.28 13.84
C ARG A 153 14.90 28.84 12.43
N ALA A 154 14.44 30.07 12.25
CA ALA A 154 14.45 30.78 10.98
C ALA A 154 15.89 31.19 10.58
N GLU A 155 16.06 31.63 9.33
CA GLU A 155 17.37 32.03 8.79
C GLU A 155 17.97 33.26 9.48
N ASP A 156 17.12 34.14 10.02
CA ASP A 156 17.51 35.30 10.83
C ASP A 156 17.90 34.95 12.28
N GLY A 157 17.88 33.66 12.63
CA GLY A 157 18.22 33.14 13.95
C GLY A 157 17.08 33.16 14.95
N THR A 158 15.92 33.73 14.62
CA THR A 158 14.74 33.73 15.51
C THR A 158 14.06 32.36 15.58
N ILE A 159 13.32 32.09 16.65
CA ILE A 159 12.50 30.89 16.76
C ILE A 159 11.14 31.17 16.13
N VAL A 160 10.75 30.35 15.17
CA VAL A 160 9.44 30.47 14.52
C VAL A 160 8.35 30.29 15.56
N GLN A 161 7.43 31.26 15.62
CA GLN A 161 6.32 31.25 16.55
C GLN A 161 5.53 29.94 16.46
N ASP A 162 5.12 29.41 17.62
CA ASP A 162 4.34 28.17 17.76
C ASP A 162 4.99 26.92 17.13
N SER A 163 6.27 26.96 16.76
CA SER A 163 7.00 25.78 16.25
C SER A 163 7.44 24.82 17.35
N GLU A 164 7.48 25.26 18.62
CA GLU A 164 7.89 24.39 19.73
C GLU A 164 6.87 23.27 19.96
N LYS A 165 7.34 22.02 19.97
CA LYS A 165 6.53 20.82 20.21
C LYS A 165 7.30 19.80 21.05
N ASN A 166 6.57 19.01 21.83
CA ASN A 166 7.13 17.82 22.46
C ASN A 166 7.14 16.67 21.44
N LEU A 167 8.26 15.97 21.35
CA LEU A 167 8.47 14.82 20.50
C LEU A 167 8.75 13.61 21.40
N VAL A 168 7.97 12.54 21.23
CA VAL A 168 8.11 11.30 22.00
C VAL A 168 8.42 10.18 21.03
N LEU A 169 9.61 9.58 21.16
CA LEU A 169 9.98 8.37 20.44
C LEU A 169 9.77 7.17 21.36
N PHE A 170 8.94 6.23 20.91
CA PHE A 170 8.55 5.04 21.63
C PHE A 170 8.63 3.81 20.71
N THR A 171 8.62 2.63 21.30
CA THR A 171 8.63 1.35 20.56
C THR A 171 7.60 0.40 21.15
N SER A 172 7.35 -0.70 20.44
CA SER A 172 6.59 -1.85 20.94
C SER A 172 7.32 -2.53 22.11
N ARG A 173 6.56 -3.05 23.07
CA ARG A 173 7.10 -3.84 24.19
C ARG A 173 7.35 -5.30 23.80
N ARG A 174 6.51 -5.84 22.90
CA ARG A 174 6.61 -7.20 22.36
C ARG A 174 6.51 -7.13 20.85
N THR A 175 7.29 -7.95 20.17
CA THR A 175 7.38 -7.95 18.71
C THR A 175 7.22 -9.34 18.13
N GLY A 176 6.78 -9.42 16.88
CA GLY A 176 6.77 -10.68 16.12
C GLY A 176 5.67 -11.66 16.53
N GLY A 177 4.61 -11.19 17.20
CA GLY A 177 3.42 -12.00 17.43
C GLY A 177 2.70 -12.29 16.12
N THR A 178 1.84 -13.32 16.10
CA THR A 178 0.93 -13.58 14.97
C THR A 178 -0.50 -13.31 15.40
N GLY A 179 -1.19 -12.43 14.69
CA GLY A 179 -2.61 -12.16 14.84
C GLY A 179 -3.38 -12.54 13.58
N TYR A 180 -4.70 -12.56 13.66
CA TYR A 180 -5.57 -12.83 12.53
C TYR A 180 -6.62 -11.74 12.36
N GLU A 181 -6.78 -11.27 11.12
CA GLU A 181 -8.01 -10.65 10.68
C GLU A 181 -8.93 -11.75 10.15
N ILE A 182 -10.16 -11.81 10.67
CA ILE A 182 -11.15 -12.83 10.35
C ILE A 182 -12.35 -12.15 9.70
N ILE A 183 -12.73 -12.64 8.53
CA ILE A 183 -13.94 -12.20 7.83
C ILE A 183 -14.93 -13.37 7.83
N PRO A 184 -16.06 -13.26 8.54
CA PRO A 184 -17.13 -14.24 8.43
C PRO A 184 -17.84 -14.11 7.08
N GLY A 185 -18.05 -15.21 6.36
CA GLY A 185 -18.70 -15.19 5.05
C GLY A 185 -20.13 -14.64 5.07
N ASN A 186 -20.84 -14.87 6.17
CA ASN A 186 -22.17 -14.29 6.40
C ASN A 186 -22.16 -12.79 6.75
N ARG A 187 -21.00 -12.20 7.07
CA ARG A 187 -20.82 -10.79 7.47
C ARG A 187 -19.55 -10.22 6.84
N TRP A 188 -19.41 -10.38 5.53
CA TRP A 188 -18.19 -10.02 4.80
C TRP A 188 -17.77 -8.55 4.91
N THR A 189 -18.68 -7.66 5.29
CA THR A 189 -18.40 -6.23 5.55
C THR A 189 -17.80 -5.94 6.92
N ARG A 190 -17.72 -6.94 7.81
CA ARG A 190 -17.13 -6.80 9.14
C ARG A 190 -15.90 -7.69 9.27
N ARG A 191 -14.79 -7.06 9.60
CA ARG A 191 -13.55 -7.71 9.98
C ARG A 191 -13.48 -7.81 11.50
N GLU A 192 -13.12 -8.97 11.99
CA GLU A 192 -12.93 -9.27 13.41
C GLU A 192 -11.43 -9.53 13.64
N ALA A 193 -10.87 -9.00 14.72
CA ALA A 193 -9.47 -9.21 15.07
C ALA A 193 -9.35 -10.32 16.11
N CYS A 194 -8.39 -11.22 15.91
CA CYS A 194 -7.98 -12.23 16.87
C CYS A 194 -6.49 -12.07 17.14
N ASP A 195 -6.19 -11.15 18.05
CA ASP A 195 -4.83 -10.67 18.28
C ASP A 195 -4.20 -11.30 19.52
N ASP A 196 -5.00 -11.62 20.53
CA ASP A 196 -4.50 -12.26 21.75
C ASP A 196 -4.60 -13.80 21.62
N PRO A 197 -3.55 -14.55 21.92
CA PRO A 197 -3.57 -16.02 21.82
C PRO A 197 -4.56 -16.68 22.79
N SER A 198 -5.03 -15.99 23.83
CA SER A 198 -6.08 -16.48 24.73
C SER A 198 -7.49 -16.31 24.17
N TRP A 199 -7.66 -15.55 23.09
CA TRP A 199 -8.97 -15.32 22.50
C TRP A 199 -9.47 -16.55 21.75
N LEU A 200 -10.78 -16.78 21.84
CA LEU A 200 -11.46 -17.89 21.21
C LEU A 200 -12.23 -17.38 20.00
N ILE A 201 -12.06 -18.07 18.87
CA ILE A 201 -12.80 -17.78 17.63
C ILE A 201 -14.10 -18.58 17.65
N TYR A 202 -15.23 -17.88 17.62
CA TYR A 202 -16.56 -18.49 17.59
C TYR A 202 -17.14 -18.43 16.16
N ALA A 203 -17.61 -19.58 15.66
CA ALA A 203 -18.32 -19.68 14.38
C ALA A 203 -19.76 -20.16 14.64
N ALA A 204 -20.75 -19.43 14.12
CA ALA A 204 -22.16 -19.82 14.22
C ALA A 204 -22.61 -20.60 12.98
N GLY A 205 -23.15 -21.81 13.18
CA GLY A 205 -23.75 -22.62 12.13
C GLY A 205 -22.77 -23.03 11.01
N LYS A 206 -23.31 -23.29 9.81
CA LYS A 206 -22.50 -23.50 8.61
C LYS A 206 -22.05 -22.13 8.08
N ASN A 207 -20.83 -21.73 8.43
CA ASN A 207 -20.25 -20.47 7.97
C ASN A 207 -18.81 -20.70 7.51
N THR A 208 -18.43 -20.05 6.42
CA THR A 208 -17.04 -20.00 5.96
C THR A 208 -16.36 -18.84 6.66
N LEU A 209 -15.20 -19.08 7.28
CA LEU A 209 -14.37 -18.04 7.85
C LEU A 209 -13.15 -17.83 6.95
N TYR A 210 -12.87 -16.58 6.61
CA TYR A 210 -11.67 -16.20 5.87
C TYR A 210 -10.66 -15.63 6.85
N PHE A 211 -9.43 -16.14 6.82
CA PHE A 211 -8.36 -15.74 7.71
C PHE A 211 -7.29 -15.00 6.93
N SER A 212 -6.86 -13.85 7.45
CA SER A 212 -5.68 -13.13 6.98
C SER A 212 -4.71 -13.00 8.15
N PRO A 213 -3.59 -13.75 8.14
CA PRO A 213 -2.60 -13.68 9.20
C PRO A 213 -1.72 -12.43 9.07
N PHE A 214 -1.36 -11.84 10.21
CA PHE A 214 -0.50 -10.67 10.29
C PHE A 214 0.59 -10.88 11.36
N ILE A 215 1.80 -10.36 11.09
CA ILE A 215 2.75 -10.05 12.14
C ILE A 215 2.20 -8.86 12.93
N GLN A 216 2.26 -8.96 14.25
CA GLN A 216 1.76 -7.94 15.16
C GLN A 216 2.74 -7.65 16.30
N ASP A 217 2.68 -6.41 16.75
CA ASP A 217 3.49 -5.88 17.82
C ASP A 217 2.60 -5.24 18.90
N GLU A 218 3.02 -5.30 20.16
CA GLU A 218 2.29 -4.76 21.30
C GLU A 218 2.77 -3.34 21.62
N TYR A 219 1.92 -2.34 21.41
CA TYR A 219 2.20 -0.93 21.69
C TYR A 219 1.36 -0.39 22.85
N ASN A 220 1.87 0.65 23.51
CA ASN A 220 1.09 1.45 24.44
C ASN A 220 -0.09 2.13 23.70
N GLU A 221 -1.31 2.01 24.24
CA GLU A 221 -2.53 2.52 23.60
C GLU A 221 -2.47 4.03 23.37
N LEU A 222 -2.05 4.80 24.39
CA LEU A 222 -1.91 6.25 24.29
C LEU A 222 -0.92 6.65 23.19
N TYR A 223 0.30 6.11 23.23
CA TYR A 223 1.34 6.52 22.29
C TYR A 223 1.01 6.13 20.84
N TYR A 224 0.47 4.92 20.62
CA TYR A 224 0.09 4.49 19.28
C TYR A 224 -1.10 5.29 18.72
N ASN A 225 -2.11 5.59 19.55
CA ASN A 225 -3.22 6.44 19.11
C ASN A 225 -2.74 7.85 18.72
N LYS A 226 -1.80 8.43 19.49
CA LYS A 226 -1.20 9.74 19.20
C LYS A 226 -0.32 9.75 17.96
N LEU A 227 0.29 8.61 17.61
CA LEU A 227 1.03 8.44 16.35
C LEU A 227 0.10 8.53 15.14
N LEU A 228 -1.08 7.89 15.21
CA LEU A 228 -2.05 7.90 14.11
C LEU A 228 -2.81 9.23 14.01
N ASP A 229 -3.19 9.80 15.15
CA ASP A 229 -3.89 11.07 15.24
C ASP A 229 -3.47 11.78 16.54
N PRO A 230 -2.70 12.88 16.47
CA PRO A 230 -2.25 13.62 17.65
C PRO A 230 -3.39 14.11 18.55
N GLN A 231 -4.61 14.25 18.03
CA GLN A 231 -5.79 14.65 18.81
C GLN A 231 -6.53 13.47 19.45
N ASN A 232 -6.21 12.23 19.07
CA ASN A 232 -6.85 11.04 19.59
C ASN A 232 -6.45 10.80 21.06
N PRO A 233 -7.42 10.58 21.97
CA PRO A 233 -7.09 10.16 23.33
C PRO A 233 -6.56 8.72 23.37
N GLY A 234 -6.00 8.34 24.51
CA GLY A 234 -5.68 6.96 24.81
C GLY A 234 -5.28 6.81 26.26
N ARG A 235 -5.09 5.56 26.68
CA ARG A 235 -4.77 5.20 28.06
C ARG A 235 -3.32 4.79 28.19
N GLU A 236 -2.59 5.41 29.10
CA GLU A 236 -1.17 5.12 29.32
C GLU A 236 -0.97 3.76 29.99
N GLU A 237 -1.94 3.29 30.76
CA GLU A 237 -1.93 1.99 31.43
C GLU A 237 -2.28 0.81 30.50
N LYS A 238 -2.76 1.09 29.28
CA LYS A 238 -3.22 0.06 28.35
C LYS A 238 -2.23 -0.24 27.24
N TRP A 239 -2.26 -1.49 26.83
CA TRP A 239 -1.48 -2.03 25.72
C TRP A 239 -2.43 -2.64 24.70
N ARG A 240 -2.05 -2.55 23.43
CA ARG A 240 -2.81 -3.13 22.33
C ARG A 240 -1.87 -3.78 21.32
N TRP A 241 -2.35 -4.87 20.73
CA TRP A 241 -1.74 -5.43 19.55
C TRP A 241 -2.10 -4.58 18.32
N VAL A 242 -1.14 -4.47 17.42
CA VAL A 242 -1.24 -3.71 16.17
C VAL A 242 -0.69 -4.59 15.06
N HIS A 243 -1.46 -4.73 13.98
CA HIS A 243 -1.01 -5.44 12.78
C HIS A 243 0.04 -4.60 12.04
N ILE A 244 1.22 -5.18 11.82
CA ILE A 244 2.39 -4.53 11.22
C ILE A 244 2.55 -4.94 9.77
N GLN A 245 2.44 -6.22 9.48
CA GLN A 245 2.68 -6.76 8.13
C GLN A 245 1.82 -7.99 7.88
N ALA A 246 1.16 -8.05 6.72
CA ALA A 246 0.45 -9.25 6.31
C ALA A 246 1.42 -10.40 6.02
N ILE A 247 1.07 -11.61 6.45
CA ILE A 247 1.84 -12.81 6.16
C ILE A 247 1.29 -13.44 4.87
N LYS A 248 2.08 -13.46 3.80
CA LYS A 248 1.65 -13.89 2.46
C LYS A 248 1.95 -15.36 2.17
N ASP A 249 3.14 -15.84 2.54
CA ASP A 249 3.65 -17.15 2.13
C ASP A 249 3.57 -18.19 3.25
N VAL A 250 2.35 -18.43 3.75
CA VAL A 250 2.11 -19.40 4.82
C VAL A 250 0.98 -20.36 4.50
N THR A 251 1.07 -21.53 5.11
CA THR A 251 -0.02 -22.52 5.15
C THR A 251 -0.67 -22.46 6.51
N LEU A 252 -1.97 -22.19 6.55
CA LEU A 252 -2.77 -22.32 7.77
C LEU A 252 -3.06 -23.80 8.02
N LEU A 253 -2.78 -24.26 9.24
CA LEU A 253 -3.05 -25.61 9.69
C LEU A 253 -4.26 -25.61 10.61
N PHE A 254 -5.30 -26.35 10.23
CA PHE A 254 -6.43 -26.60 11.11
C PHE A 254 -6.25 -27.95 11.79
N LEU A 255 -6.13 -27.94 13.12
CA LEU A 255 -5.79 -29.11 13.91
C LEU A 255 -6.94 -29.52 14.83
N LYS A 256 -7.03 -30.83 15.13
CA LYS A 256 -7.84 -31.38 16.22
C LYS A 256 -6.94 -32.23 17.10
N GLY A 257 -6.53 -31.67 18.25
CA GLY A 257 -5.48 -32.27 19.07
C GLY A 257 -4.15 -32.29 18.29
N LYS A 258 -3.60 -33.49 18.05
CA LYS A 258 -2.36 -33.68 17.28
C LYS A 258 -2.60 -33.96 15.79
N GLU A 259 -3.85 -34.16 15.38
CA GLU A 259 -4.21 -34.47 14.00
C GLU A 259 -4.36 -33.19 13.18
N THR A 260 -3.76 -33.15 11.98
CA THR A 260 -4.00 -32.09 11.00
C THR A 260 -5.23 -32.42 10.18
N LEU A 261 -6.31 -31.68 10.41
CA LEU A 261 -7.56 -31.85 9.67
C LEU A 261 -7.51 -31.19 8.28
N GLN A 262 -6.86 -30.03 8.18
CA GLN A 262 -6.78 -29.29 6.92
C GLN A 262 -5.51 -28.46 6.82
N ARG A 263 -5.02 -28.33 5.59
CA ARG A 263 -3.94 -27.41 5.20
C ARG A 263 -4.53 -26.43 4.20
N ILE A 264 -4.49 -25.14 4.51
CA ILE A 264 -5.08 -24.09 3.69
C ILE A 264 -3.95 -23.18 3.21
N VAL A 265 -3.73 -23.15 1.90
CA VAL A 265 -2.83 -22.20 1.25
C VAL A 265 -3.60 -20.92 0.97
N ARG A 266 -2.94 -19.77 1.10
CA ARG A 266 -3.53 -18.47 0.78
C ARG A 266 -4.00 -18.46 -0.69
N VAL A 267 -5.24 -18.02 -0.90
CA VAL A 267 -5.82 -17.83 -2.23
C VAL A 267 -6.26 -16.37 -2.39
N PRO A 268 -6.07 -15.76 -3.57
CA PRO A 268 -6.65 -14.45 -3.85
C PRO A 268 -8.18 -14.55 -3.84
N TYR A 269 -8.85 -13.50 -3.39
CA TYR A 269 -10.30 -13.39 -3.45
C TYR A 269 -10.70 -12.02 -3.97
N TYR A 270 -11.88 -11.94 -4.59
CA TYR A 270 -12.52 -10.69 -4.94
C TYR A 270 -14.00 -10.79 -4.55
N VAL A 271 -14.57 -9.67 -4.10
CA VAL A 271 -16.00 -9.61 -3.78
C VAL A 271 -16.74 -9.23 -5.04
N LYS A 272 -17.61 -10.11 -5.53
CA LYS A 272 -18.54 -9.81 -6.62
C LYS A 272 -19.91 -9.53 -6.03
N GLN A 273 -20.39 -8.30 -6.18
CA GLN A 273 -21.78 -8.00 -5.88
C GLN A 273 -22.66 -8.60 -6.98
N SER A 274 -23.38 -9.67 -6.67
CA SER A 274 -24.46 -10.15 -7.53
C SER A 274 -25.74 -9.38 -7.21
N ARG A 275 -26.42 -8.86 -8.23
CA ARG A 275 -27.83 -8.49 -8.08
C ARG A 275 -28.60 -9.78 -7.83
N ALA A 276 -29.19 -9.93 -6.65
CA ALA A 276 -30.30 -10.87 -6.52
C ALA A 276 -31.41 -10.38 -7.45
N LEU A 277 -31.72 -11.16 -8.48
CA LEU A 277 -32.96 -11.01 -9.21
C LEU A 277 -34.08 -11.31 -8.21
N ASN A 278 -34.83 -10.28 -7.83
CA ASN A 278 -36.14 -10.45 -7.21
C ASN A 278 -37.16 -10.84 -8.28
#